data_AF-A0A956FH87-F1
#
_entry.id   AF-A0A956FH87-F1
#
_cell.length_a   1.000
_cell.length_b   1.000
_cell.length_c   1.000
_cell.angle_alpha   90.00
_cell.angle_beta   90.00
_cell.angle_gamma   90.00
#
_symmetry.space_group_name_H-M   'P 1'
#
loop_
_entity.id
_entity.type
_entity.pdbx_description
1 polymer ?
#
loop_
_entity_poly.entity_id
_entity_poly.type
_entity_poly.pdbx_seq_one_letter_code
_entity_poly.pdbx_strand_id
1 'polypeptide(L)'
;MNFVGHAMVARWQRDEPGFVLGAMLPDLASMCGARLQEAVPEPLAAGVTFHHRSDAAFHDTAAFTELCAEARASLEAAGTGRYVAMAAAHVGIELLLDGVWLDEPGVDEAYLRAIAHTEELGTAALRWRRAEHGDRFSRLCERLRAWGSPDGYRDPDEVGRRLARILARRPRLAPGPGDEARLIAWAHEARPAVAAAAPRLREELADRLGPGDRSVAVPISRPGGVS
;
A
#
# COMPACT_ATOMS: atom_id res chain seq x y z
N MET A 1 -3.93 -2.79 -4.14
CA MET A 1 -3.45 -2.60 -2.75
C MET A 1 -2.58 -1.36 -2.71
N ASN A 2 -2.20 -0.83 -1.55
CA ASN A 2 -1.33 0.35 -1.49
C ASN A 2 0.11 -0.06 -1.11
N PHE A 3 1.03 0.91 -1.01
CA PHE A 3 2.46 0.64 -1.00
C PHE A 3 2.93 -0.30 0.13
N VAL A 4 2.30 -0.32 1.31
CA VAL A 4 2.70 -1.27 2.36
C VAL A 4 2.29 -2.69 1.99
N GLY A 5 1.08 -2.89 1.48
CA GLY A 5 0.66 -4.20 0.96
C GLY A 5 1.60 -4.73 -0.11
N HIS A 6 2.04 -3.88 -1.03
CA HIS A 6 3.04 -4.28 -2.02
C HIS A 6 4.38 -4.65 -1.39
N ALA A 7 4.83 -3.93 -0.36
CA ALA A 7 6.03 -4.30 0.37
C ALA A 7 5.88 -5.67 1.03
N MET A 8 4.76 -5.92 1.72
CA MET A 8 4.46 -7.18 2.40
C MET A 8 4.45 -8.38 1.44
N VAL A 9 3.77 -8.24 0.31
CA VAL A 9 3.62 -9.31 -0.69
C VAL A 9 4.91 -9.54 -1.47
N ALA A 10 5.71 -8.49 -1.72
CA ALA A 10 7.01 -8.62 -2.38
C ALA A 10 7.96 -9.56 -1.61
N ARG A 11 7.93 -9.51 -0.27
CA ARG A 11 8.76 -10.34 0.61
C ARG A 11 8.49 -11.84 0.49
N TRP A 12 7.30 -12.24 0.03
CA TRP A 12 7.01 -13.65 -0.24
C TRP A 12 7.82 -14.18 -1.41
N GLN A 13 8.31 -13.29 -2.28
CA GLN A 13 9.11 -13.62 -3.44
C GLN A 13 10.59 -13.31 -3.19
N ARG A 14 10.91 -12.10 -2.72
CA ARG A 14 12.27 -11.63 -2.37
C ARG A 14 12.20 -10.52 -1.33
N ASP A 15 13.03 -10.58 -0.29
CA ASP A 15 13.10 -9.57 0.78
C ASP A 15 14.27 -8.57 0.60
N GLU A 16 14.85 -8.51 -0.60
CA GLU A 16 15.92 -7.57 -0.94
C GLU A 16 15.36 -6.14 -1.11
N PRO A 17 15.98 -5.09 -0.53
CA PRO A 17 15.43 -3.74 -0.51
C PRO A 17 15.08 -3.17 -1.89
N GLY A 18 15.89 -3.45 -2.92
CA GLY A 18 15.63 -3.00 -4.28
C GLY A 18 14.39 -3.63 -4.91
N PHE A 19 14.12 -4.91 -4.65
CA PHE A 19 12.92 -5.59 -5.16
C PHE A 19 11.67 -5.05 -4.48
N VAL A 20 11.71 -4.95 -3.15
CA VAL A 20 10.61 -4.39 -2.34
C VAL A 20 10.33 -2.94 -2.74
N LEU A 21 11.37 -2.12 -2.90
CA LEU A 21 11.24 -0.74 -3.40
C LEU A 21 10.60 -0.72 -4.79
N GLY A 22 11.02 -1.62 -5.70
CA GLY A 22 10.43 -1.73 -7.02
C GLY A 22 8.93 -2.05 -6.98
N ALA A 23 8.52 -2.93 -6.06
CA ALA A 23 7.11 -3.27 -5.86
C ALA A 23 6.27 -2.09 -5.32
N MET A 24 6.88 -1.20 -4.56
CA MET A 24 6.24 0.01 -4.02
C MET A 24 6.25 1.18 -5.01
N LEU A 25 7.20 1.19 -5.96
CA LEU A 25 7.56 2.35 -6.75
C LEU A 25 6.39 2.96 -7.56
N PRO A 26 5.50 2.18 -8.21
CA PRO A 26 4.37 2.76 -8.95
C PRO A 26 3.38 3.54 -8.05
N ASP A 27 3.16 3.09 -6.82
CA ASP A 27 2.32 3.80 -5.85
C ASP A 27 3.00 5.07 -5.37
N LEU A 28 4.28 5.00 -5.01
CA LEU A 28 5.07 6.17 -4.62
C LEU A 28 5.09 7.23 -5.71
N ALA A 29 5.27 6.82 -6.98
CA ALA A 29 5.19 7.72 -8.12
C ALA A 29 3.80 8.36 -8.24
N SER A 30 2.73 7.59 -8.04
CA SER A 30 1.36 8.10 -8.06
C SER A 30 1.07 9.09 -6.92
N MET A 31 1.60 8.83 -5.72
CA MET A 31 1.44 9.69 -4.53
C MET A 31 1.99 11.11 -4.73
N CYS A 32 3.09 11.27 -5.47
CA CYS A 32 3.69 12.57 -5.80
C CYS A 32 3.27 13.11 -7.18
N GLY A 33 2.34 12.45 -7.87
CA GLY A 33 1.89 12.83 -9.20
C GLY A 33 2.99 12.72 -10.27
N ALA A 34 4.00 11.90 -10.02
CA ALA A 34 5.03 11.55 -10.99
C ALA A 34 4.53 10.46 -11.95
N ARG A 35 5.24 10.32 -13.07
CA ARG A 35 5.02 9.23 -14.03
C ARG A 35 6.37 8.60 -14.36
N LEU A 36 6.58 7.42 -13.80
CA LEU A 36 7.71 6.55 -14.14
C LEU A 36 7.57 6.13 -15.61
N GLN A 37 8.68 6.19 -16.34
CA GLN A 37 8.78 5.67 -17.69
C GLN A 37 9.44 4.29 -17.67
N GLU A 38 10.51 4.13 -16.90
CA GLU A 38 11.30 2.89 -16.85
C GLU A 38 12.06 2.82 -15.52
N ALA A 39 12.13 1.63 -14.93
CA ALA A 39 13.09 1.27 -13.89
C ALA A 39 14.05 0.26 -14.50
N VAL A 40 15.36 0.53 -14.42
CA VAL A 40 16.37 -0.19 -15.22
C VAL A 40 17.12 -1.29 -14.45
N PRO A 41 17.65 -1.05 -13.23
CA PRO A 41 18.50 -2.03 -12.59
C PRO A 41 17.68 -3.18 -12.00
N GLU A 42 18.24 -4.39 -12.04
CA GLU A 42 17.82 -5.44 -11.12
C GLU A 42 18.32 -5.10 -9.70
N PRO A 43 17.55 -5.43 -8.64
CA PRO A 43 16.25 -6.10 -8.66
C PRO A 43 15.02 -5.17 -8.79
N LEU A 44 15.24 -3.86 -8.96
CA LEU A 44 14.21 -2.83 -8.99
C LEU A 44 13.19 -3.04 -10.13
N ALA A 45 13.66 -3.35 -11.33
CA ALA A 45 12.81 -3.60 -12.50
C ALA A 45 11.88 -4.82 -12.31
N ALA A 46 12.42 -5.91 -11.75
CA ALA A 46 11.63 -7.08 -11.38
C ALA A 46 10.59 -6.75 -10.32
N GLY A 47 10.91 -5.89 -9.34
CA GLY A 47 9.95 -5.39 -8.35
C GLY A 47 8.78 -4.63 -8.99
N VAL A 48 9.05 -3.75 -9.96
CA VAL A 48 7.98 -3.02 -10.69
C VAL A 48 7.10 -3.98 -11.48
N THR A 49 7.69 -5.00 -12.12
CA THR A 49 6.91 -6.05 -12.80
C THR A 49 6.03 -6.82 -11.81
N PHE A 50 6.58 -7.13 -10.63
CA PHE A 50 5.86 -7.81 -9.57
C PHE A 50 4.71 -6.95 -8.99
N HIS A 51 4.89 -5.63 -8.88
CA HIS A 51 3.80 -4.70 -8.50
C HIS A 51 2.57 -4.92 -9.38
N HIS A 52 2.73 -4.82 -10.72
CA HIS A 52 1.59 -4.95 -11.62
C HIS A 52 0.89 -6.31 -11.53
N ARG A 53 1.67 -7.40 -11.34
CA ARG A 53 1.12 -8.74 -11.16
C ARG A 53 0.37 -8.88 -9.83
N SER A 54 0.96 -8.38 -8.74
CA SER A 54 0.36 -8.45 -7.40
C SER A 54 -0.86 -7.56 -7.24
N ASP A 55 -0.87 -6.38 -7.87
CA ASP A 55 -2.02 -5.48 -7.88
C ASP A 55 -3.21 -6.11 -8.61
N ALA A 56 -2.97 -6.62 -9.83
CA ALA A 56 -4.00 -7.33 -10.60
C ALA A 56 -4.55 -8.55 -9.84
N ALA A 57 -3.66 -9.37 -9.26
CA ALA A 57 -4.09 -10.52 -8.47
C ALA A 57 -4.90 -10.13 -7.22
N PHE A 58 -4.54 -9.02 -6.56
CA PHE A 58 -5.26 -8.49 -5.40
C PHE A 58 -6.66 -8.02 -5.76
N HIS A 59 -6.82 -7.25 -6.84
CA HIS A 59 -8.14 -6.75 -7.26
C HIS A 59 -9.09 -7.86 -7.71
N ASP A 60 -8.56 -9.02 -8.10
CA ASP A 60 -9.34 -10.21 -8.43
C ASP A 60 -9.69 -11.09 -7.22
N THR A 61 -9.23 -10.77 -5.99
CA THR A 61 -9.59 -11.53 -4.78
C THR A 61 -11.06 -11.34 -4.44
N ALA A 62 -11.73 -12.42 -4.06
CA ALA A 62 -13.13 -12.37 -3.66
C ALA A 62 -13.28 -11.52 -2.38
N ALA A 63 -12.39 -11.72 -1.42
CA ALA A 63 -12.39 -10.96 -0.16
C ALA A 63 -12.32 -9.43 -0.38
N PHE A 64 -11.45 -8.95 -1.29
CA PHE A 64 -11.38 -7.52 -1.58
C PHE A 64 -12.65 -6.99 -2.27
N THR A 65 -13.19 -7.74 -3.23
CA THR A 65 -14.41 -7.33 -3.93
C THR A 65 -15.63 -7.27 -3.02
N GLU A 66 -15.76 -8.23 -2.09
CA GLU A 66 -16.81 -8.28 -1.06
C GLU A 66 -16.69 -7.06 -0.14
N LEU A 67 -15.50 -6.79 0.42
CA LEU A 67 -15.24 -5.63 1.27
C LEU A 67 -15.57 -4.30 0.56
N CYS A 68 -15.19 -4.16 -0.71
CA CYS A 68 -15.49 -2.94 -1.48
C CYS A 68 -17.01 -2.77 -1.70
N ALA A 69 -17.74 -3.85 -1.94
CA ALA A 69 -19.18 -3.81 -2.14
C ALA A 69 -19.91 -3.41 -0.86
N GLU A 70 -19.54 -4.01 0.28
CA GLU A 70 -20.07 -3.68 1.61
C GLU A 70 -19.75 -2.24 2.01
N ALA A 71 -18.50 -1.81 1.85
CA ALA A 71 -18.05 -0.47 2.15
C ALA A 71 -18.82 0.58 1.33
N ARG A 72 -18.98 0.33 0.02
CA ARG A 72 -19.76 1.23 -0.85
C ARG A 72 -21.21 1.34 -0.37
N ALA A 73 -21.85 0.22 -0.05
CA ALA A 73 -23.24 0.20 0.41
C ALA A 73 -23.40 0.97 1.74
N SER A 74 -22.46 0.78 2.68
CA SER A 74 -22.45 1.51 3.96
C SER A 74 -22.29 3.03 3.76
N LEU A 75 -21.31 3.45 2.95
CA LEU A 75 -21.08 4.87 2.65
C LEU A 75 -22.27 5.52 1.94
N GLU A 76 -22.88 4.84 0.97
CA GLU A 76 -24.11 5.33 0.30
C GLU A 76 -25.28 5.47 1.29
N ALA A 77 -25.45 4.49 2.21
CA ALA A 77 -26.47 4.56 3.24
C ALA A 77 -26.24 5.71 4.25
N ALA A 78 -24.98 6.06 4.51
CA ALA A 78 -24.59 7.22 5.33
C ALA A 78 -24.77 8.57 4.60
N GLY A 79 -25.18 8.56 3.32
CA GLY A 79 -25.46 9.76 2.53
C GLY A 79 -24.27 10.28 1.72
N THR A 80 -23.16 9.51 1.62
CA THR A 80 -22.06 9.86 0.72
C THR A 80 -22.47 9.61 -0.73
N GLY A 81 -22.17 10.57 -1.62
CA GLY A 81 -22.52 10.47 -3.04
C GLY A 81 -21.87 9.25 -3.71
N ARG A 82 -22.63 8.55 -4.57
CA ARG A 82 -22.23 7.27 -5.21
C ARG A 82 -20.78 7.19 -5.70
N TYR A 83 -20.30 8.20 -6.44
CA TYR A 83 -18.93 8.18 -6.99
C TYR A 83 -17.86 8.37 -5.90
N VAL A 84 -18.16 9.19 -4.90
CA VAL A 84 -17.29 9.39 -3.72
C VAL A 84 -17.27 8.11 -2.91
N ALA A 85 -18.43 7.49 -2.64
CA ALA A 85 -18.56 6.23 -1.92
C ALA A 85 -17.79 5.10 -2.61
N MET A 86 -17.91 4.96 -3.93
CA MET A 86 -17.17 3.97 -4.71
C MET A 86 -15.65 4.16 -4.61
N ALA A 87 -15.16 5.40 -4.77
CA ALA A 87 -13.74 5.68 -4.68
C ALA A 87 -13.19 5.54 -3.25
N ALA A 88 -13.96 5.96 -2.25
CA ALA A 88 -13.64 5.84 -0.84
C ALA A 88 -13.62 4.38 -0.38
N ALA A 89 -14.58 3.56 -0.82
CA ALA A 89 -14.58 2.13 -0.53
C ALA A 89 -13.31 1.46 -1.05
N HIS A 90 -12.96 1.69 -2.32
CA HIS A 90 -11.77 1.08 -2.91
C HIS A 90 -10.47 1.51 -2.20
N VAL A 91 -10.20 2.82 -2.16
CA VAL A 91 -8.95 3.34 -1.59
C VAL A 91 -8.91 3.15 -0.06
N GLY A 92 -10.06 3.25 0.60
CA GLY A 92 -10.15 3.15 2.06
C GLY A 92 -9.86 1.73 2.55
N ILE A 93 -10.38 0.72 1.86
CA ILE A 93 -10.07 -0.68 2.17
C ILE A 93 -8.57 -0.95 1.99
N GLU A 94 -7.94 -0.43 0.93
CA GLU A 94 -6.49 -0.55 0.73
C GLU A 94 -5.68 0.10 1.86
N LEU A 95 -6.06 1.30 2.31
CA LEU A 95 -5.38 1.99 3.41
C LEU A 95 -5.56 1.27 4.76
N LEU A 96 -6.76 0.77 5.05
CA LEU A 96 -7.02 -0.01 6.27
C LEU A 96 -6.26 -1.34 6.25
N LEU A 97 -6.17 -2.00 5.08
CA LEU A 97 -5.38 -3.22 4.90
C LEU A 97 -3.88 -2.98 5.09
N ASP A 98 -3.34 -1.89 4.54
CA ASP A 98 -1.95 -1.49 4.82
C ASP A 98 -1.72 -1.35 6.33
N GLY A 99 -2.66 -0.75 7.05
CA GLY A 99 -2.63 -0.64 8.51
C GLY A 99 -2.63 -1.99 9.24
N VAL A 100 -3.38 -2.99 8.75
CA VAL A 100 -3.34 -4.37 9.26
C VAL A 100 -1.98 -5.00 9.00
N TRP A 101 -1.49 -4.90 7.77
CA TRP A 101 -0.29 -5.60 7.35
C TRP A 101 1.00 -4.99 7.89
N LEU A 102 0.99 -3.74 8.35
CA LEU A 102 2.10 -3.18 9.13
C LEU A 102 2.35 -3.96 10.43
N ASP A 103 1.35 -4.65 10.99
CA ASP A 103 1.51 -5.46 12.20
C ASP A 103 2.09 -6.85 11.92
N GLU A 104 2.24 -7.23 10.65
CA GLU A 104 2.88 -8.48 10.27
C GLU A 104 4.40 -8.42 10.49
N PRO A 105 5.02 -9.48 11.06
CA PRO A 105 6.44 -9.49 11.36
C PRO A 105 7.33 -9.10 10.17
N GLY A 106 8.17 -8.07 10.40
CA GLY A 106 9.18 -7.60 9.45
C GLY A 106 8.63 -6.78 8.27
N VAL A 107 7.33 -6.52 8.17
CA VAL A 107 6.78 -5.67 7.08
C VAL A 107 7.27 -4.23 7.23
N ASP A 108 7.19 -3.67 8.43
CA ASP A 108 7.68 -2.32 8.70
C ASP A 108 9.18 -2.19 8.42
N GLU A 109 9.98 -3.15 8.90
CA GLU A 109 11.42 -3.17 8.64
C GLU A 109 11.73 -3.22 7.13
N ALA A 110 11.03 -4.08 6.37
CA ALA A 110 11.23 -4.18 4.93
C ALA A 110 10.84 -2.89 4.20
N TYR A 111 9.73 -2.25 4.60
CA TYR A 111 9.34 -0.92 4.10
C TYR A 111 10.44 0.11 4.37
N LEU A 112 10.94 0.20 5.61
CA LEU A 112 11.98 1.15 5.99
C LEU A 112 13.29 0.93 5.23
N ARG A 113 13.73 -0.34 5.08
CA ARG A 113 14.91 -0.69 4.27
C ARG A 113 14.73 -0.31 2.80
N ALA A 114 13.56 -0.56 2.21
CA ALA A 114 13.25 -0.19 0.84
C ALA A 114 13.27 1.33 0.63
N ILE A 115 12.71 2.09 1.58
CA ILE A 115 12.71 3.56 1.55
C ILE A 115 14.13 4.12 1.73
N ALA A 116 14.94 3.55 2.63
CA ALA A 116 16.35 3.93 2.79
C ALA A 116 17.17 3.66 1.51
N HIS A 117 16.91 2.54 0.83
CA HIS A 117 17.59 2.17 -0.42
C HIS A 117 17.37 3.19 -1.56
N THR A 118 16.42 4.12 -1.44
CA THR A 118 16.27 5.23 -2.40
C THR A 118 17.51 6.13 -2.48
N GLU A 119 18.32 6.21 -1.42
CA GLU A 119 19.58 7.00 -1.41
C GLU A 119 20.69 6.36 -2.24
N GLU A 120 20.63 5.03 -2.40
CA GLU A 120 21.62 4.25 -3.15
C GLU A 120 21.28 4.23 -4.65
N LEU A 121 20.09 4.70 -5.04
CA LEU A 121 19.69 4.76 -6.44
C LEU A 121 20.50 5.83 -7.19
N GLY A 122 21.32 5.38 -8.14
CA GLY A 122 21.94 6.28 -9.11
C GLY A 122 20.88 7.00 -9.96
N THR A 123 21.24 8.18 -10.48
CA THR A 123 20.35 8.99 -11.34
C THR A 123 19.86 8.26 -12.60
N ALA A 124 20.57 7.22 -13.03
CA ALA A 124 20.19 6.38 -14.16
C ALA A 124 19.23 5.22 -13.81
N ALA A 125 18.98 4.96 -12.53
CA ALA A 125 18.15 3.84 -12.09
C ALA A 125 16.67 4.00 -12.46
N LEU A 126 16.20 5.26 -12.45
CA LEU A 126 14.81 5.62 -12.70
C LEU A 126 14.74 6.63 -13.85
N ARG A 127 14.00 6.29 -14.89
CA ARG A 127 13.67 7.22 -15.97
C ARG A 127 12.25 7.70 -15.82
N TRP A 128 12.10 9.01 -15.84
CA TRP A 128 10.83 9.69 -15.66
C TRP A 128 10.34 10.27 -16.97
N ARG A 129 9.01 10.30 -17.18
CA ARG A 129 8.44 10.93 -18.38
C ARG A 129 8.79 12.42 -18.53
N ARG A 130 9.06 13.10 -17.41
CA ARG A 130 9.49 14.51 -17.33
C ARG A 130 10.49 14.65 -16.19
N ALA A 131 11.49 15.52 -16.35
CA ALA A 131 12.52 15.75 -15.33
C ALA A 131 11.92 16.15 -13.96
N GLU A 132 10.92 17.03 -13.97
CA GLU A 132 10.20 17.49 -12.76
C GLU A 132 9.55 16.36 -11.93
N HIS A 133 9.26 15.21 -12.55
CA HIS A 133 8.73 14.04 -11.84
C HIS A 133 9.81 13.41 -10.94
N GLY A 134 11.06 13.40 -11.39
CA GLY A 134 12.20 12.96 -10.58
C GLY A 134 12.35 13.83 -9.35
N ASP A 135 12.28 15.16 -9.50
CA ASP A 135 12.38 16.10 -8.37
C ASP A 135 11.25 15.90 -7.35
N ARG A 136 10.02 15.66 -7.82
CA ARG A 136 8.87 15.37 -6.94
C ARG A 136 9.04 14.06 -6.20
N PHE A 137 9.60 13.05 -6.86
CA PHE A 137 9.88 11.76 -6.27
C PHE A 137 11.00 11.83 -5.22
N SER A 138 12.11 12.52 -5.50
CA SER A 138 13.19 12.74 -4.53
C SER A 138 12.68 13.42 -3.26
N ARG A 139 11.89 14.50 -3.40
CA ARG A 139 11.24 15.18 -2.27
C ARG A 139 10.25 14.28 -1.52
N LEU A 140 9.58 13.35 -2.20
CA LEU A 140 8.73 12.36 -1.52
C LEU A 140 9.59 11.42 -0.67
N CYS A 141 10.65 10.86 -1.25
CA CYS A 141 11.53 9.91 -0.56
C CYS A 141 12.20 10.53 0.66
N GLU A 142 12.68 11.78 0.57
CA GLU A 142 13.20 12.55 1.70
C GLU A 142 12.17 12.66 2.84
N ARG A 143 10.91 13.03 2.50
CA ARG A 143 9.84 13.12 3.51
C ARG A 143 9.51 11.76 4.11
N LEU A 144 9.46 10.69 3.32
CA LEU A 144 9.14 9.35 3.81
C LEU A 144 10.25 8.82 4.72
N ARG A 145 11.52 9.06 4.38
CA ARG A 145 12.67 8.74 5.26
C ARG A 145 12.62 9.50 6.57
N ALA A 146 12.32 10.80 6.52
CA ALA A 146 12.21 11.62 7.72
C ALA A 146 11.00 11.25 8.60
N TRP A 147 9.91 10.78 7.99
CA TRP A 147 8.69 10.39 8.69
C TRP A 147 8.78 8.99 9.31
N GLY A 148 9.40 8.03 8.61
CA GLY A 148 9.48 6.63 9.02
C GLY A 148 8.23 5.82 8.67
N SER A 149 7.86 4.90 9.56
CA SER A 149 6.72 3.99 9.39
C SER A 149 5.41 4.77 9.12
N PRO A 150 4.55 4.30 8.20
CA PRO A 150 3.24 4.91 7.96
C PRO A 150 2.21 4.51 9.05
N ASP A 151 2.56 4.70 10.33
CA ASP A 151 1.76 4.27 11.48
C ASP A 151 0.33 4.82 11.49
N GLY A 152 0.11 5.98 10.84
CA GLY A 152 -1.22 6.57 10.67
C GLY A 152 -2.22 5.67 9.93
N TYR A 153 -1.79 4.61 9.25
CA TYR A 153 -2.71 3.63 8.65
C TYR A 153 -3.35 2.68 9.68
N ARG A 154 -2.79 2.60 10.89
CA ARG A 154 -3.41 1.87 12.01
C ARG A 154 -4.57 2.64 12.64
N ASP A 155 -4.59 3.96 12.49
CA ASP A 155 -5.59 4.86 13.07
C ASP A 155 -6.72 5.13 12.06
N PRO A 156 -7.96 4.65 12.33
CA PRO A 156 -9.10 4.90 11.45
C PRO A 156 -9.39 6.40 11.23
N ASP A 157 -9.10 7.27 12.21
CA ASP A 157 -9.30 8.70 12.04
C ASP A 157 -8.37 9.26 10.97
N GLU A 158 -7.09 8.90 11.02
CA GLU A 158 -6.12 9.36 10.03
C GLU A 158 -6.40 8.77 8.65
N VAL A 159 -6.89 7.52 8.57
CA VAL A 159 -7.37 6.95 7.31
C VAL A 159 -8.55 7.75 6.75
N GLY A 160 -9.56 8.06 7.55
CA GLY A 160 -10.73 8.85 7.12
C GLY A 160 -10.35 10.26 6.62
N ARG A 161 -9.53 10.98 7.39
CA ARG A 161 -9.00 12.31 6.98
C ARG A 161 -8.18 12.21 5.70
N ARG A 162 -7.35 11.17 5.58
CA ARG A 162 -6.52 10.95 4.40
C ARG A 162 -7.36 10.67 3.16
N LEU A 163 -8.43 9.88 3.27
CA LEU A 163 -9.37 9.65 2.17
C LEU A 163 -9.99 10.95 1.70
N ALA A 164 -10.48 11.79 2.61
CA ALA A 164 -11.03 13.10 2.26
C ALA A 164 -10.01 13.93 1.46
N ARG A 165 -8.75 13.99 1.92
CA ARG A 165 -7.65 14.69 1.21
C ARG A 165 -7.33 14.10 -0.16
N ILE A 166 -7.33 12.77 -0.31
CA ILE A 166 -7.06 12.09 -1.59
C ILE A 166 -8.17 12.44 -2.60
N LEU A 167 -9.42 12.34 -2.17
CA LEU A 167 -10.60 12.54 -3.01
C LEU A 167 -10.79 14.01 -3.40
N ALA A 168 -10.51 14.95 -2.49
CA ALA A 168 -10.58 16.39 -2.74
C ALA A 168 -9.70 16.86 -3.91
N ARG A 169 -8.61 16.13 -4.22
CA ARG A 169 -7.72 16.43 -5.35
C ARG A 169 -8.33 16.09 -6.72
N ARG A 170 -9.47 15.39 -6.74
CA ARG A 170 -10.14 14.92 -7.96
C ARG A 170 -11.50 15.63 -8.04
N PRO A 171 -11.67 16.68 -8.87
CA PRO A 171 -12.88 17.51 -8.86
C PRO A 171 -14.21 16.75 -8.95
N ARG A 172 -14.23 15.62 -9.67
CA ARG A 172 -15.42 14.77 -9.82
C ARG A 172 -15.73 13.87 -8.61
N LEU A 173 -14.80 13.76 -7.66
CA LEU A 173 -14.87 12.92 -6.47
C LEU A 173 -14.70 13.75 -5.19
N ALA A 174 -14.67 15.08 -5.29
CA ALA A 174 -14.40 15.94 -4.15
C ALA A 174 -15.48 15.76 -3.07
N PRO A 175 -15.10 15.45 -1.82
CA PRO A 175 -16.06 15.32 -0.72
C PRO A 175 -16.83 16.63 -0.51
N GLY A 176 -18.13 16.51 -0.25
CA GLY A 176 -18.99 17.63 0.12
C GLY A 176 -18.97 17.95 1.61
N PRO A 177 -19.75 18.94 2.05
CA PRO A 177 -19.93 19.23 3.47
C PRO A 177 -20.36 17.99 4.27
N GLY A 178 -19.62 17.68 5.33
CA GLY A 178 -19.89 16.54 6.22
C GLY A 178 -19.34 15.19 5.74
N ASP A 179 -18.83 15.06 4.50
CA ASP A 179 -18.32 13.79 4.01
C ASP A 179 -17.04 13.35 4.74
N GLU A 180 -16.16 14.27 5.15
CA GLU A 180 -14.98 13.89 5.94
C GLU A 180 -15.37 13.18 7.25
N ALA A 181 -16.36 13.71 7.97
CA ALA A 181 -16.86 13.10 9.19
C ALA A 181 -17.49 11.71 8.92
N ARG A 182 -18.22 11.55 7.81
CA ARG A 182 -18.75 10.25 7.38
C ARG A 182 -17.64 9.25 7.05
N LEU A 183 -16.58 9.69 6.36
CA LEU A 183 -15.43 8.85 6.00
C LEU A 183 -14.66 8.41 7.25
N ILE A 184 -14.51 9.27 8.26
CA ILE A 184 -13.92 8.91 9.55
C ILE A 184 -14.79 7.87 10.27
N ALA A 185 -16.10 8.14 10.40
CA ALA A 185 -17.01 7.20 11.05
C ALA A 185 -17.01 5.83 10.36
N TRP A 186 -17.08 5.82 9.03
CA TRP A 186 -16.98 4.60 8.24
C TRP A 186 -15.65 3.86 8.44
N ALA A 187 -14.52 4.57 8.52
CA ALA A 187 -13.23 3.92 8.72
C ALA A 187 -13.17 3.16 10.06
N HIS A 188 -13.78 3.70 11.13
CA HIS A 188 -13.93 3.00 12.41
C HIS A 188 -14.79 1.74 12.28
N GLU A 189 -15.92 1.84 11.61
CA GLU A 189 -16.85 0.72 11.39
C GLU A 189 -16.23 -0.38 10.53
N ALA A 190 -15.47 0.00 9.49
CA ALA A 190 -14.88 -0.94 8.54
C ALA A 190 -13.62 -1.64 9.09
N ARG A 191 -12.88 -1.01 10.02
CA ARG A 191 -11.59 -1.52 10.51
C ARG A 191 -11.65 -2.96 11.03
N PRO A 192 -12.62 -3.40 11.85
CA PRO A 192 -12.72 -4.77 12.32
C PRO A 192 -13.00 -5.77 11.20
N ALA A 193 -13.89 -5.42 10.25
CA ALA A 193 -14.22 -6.28 9.12
C ALA A 193 -12.99 -6.48 8.20
N VAL A 194 -12.24 -5.40 7.94
CA VAL A 194 -10.99 -5.46 7.19
C VAL A 194 -9.95 -6.34 7.88
N ALA A 195 -9.79 -6.20 9.20
CA ALA A 195 -8.87 -7.05 9.98
C ALA A 195 -9.26 -8.53 9.92
N ALA A 196 -10.55 -8.83 10.05
CA ALA A 196 -11.06 -10.20 10.01
C ALA A 196 -10.91 -10.85 8.62
N ALA A 197 -11.02 -10.06 7.54
CA ALA A 197 -10.88 -10.54 6.17
C ALA A 197 -9.41 -10.67 5.71
N ALA A 198 -8.46 -9.99 6.38
CA ALA A 198 -7.07 -9.94 5.95
C ALA A 198 -6.38 -11.32 5.78
N PRO A 199 -6.59 -12.32 6.68
CA PRO A 199 -6.02 -13.66 6.49
C PRO A 199 -6.53 -14.36 5.22
N ARG A 200 -7.85 -14.34 4.98
CA ARG A 200 -8.47 -14.91 3.77
C ARG A 200 -7.94 -14.23 2.52
N LEU A 201 -7.88 -12.90 2.52
CA LEU A 201 -7.37 -12.13 1.39
C LEU A 201 -5.90 -12.50 1.08
N ARG A 202 -5.08 -12.65 2.12
CA ARG A 202 -3.68 -13.09 2.00
C ARG A 202 -3.57 -14.48 1.36
N GLU A 203 -4.40 -15.43 1.77
CA GLU A 203 -4.46 -16.78 1.19
C GLU A 203 -4.86 -16.74 -0.29
N GLU A 204 -5.97 -16.06 -0.61
CA GLU A 204 -6.44 -15.89 -1.99
C GLU A 204 -5.36 -15.25 -2.88
N LEU A 205 -4.64 -14.26 -2.36
CA LEU A 205 -3.56 -13.60 -3.08
C LEU A 205 -2.35 -14.52 -3.27
N ALA A 206 -1.97 -15.28 -2.24
CA ALA A 206 -0.86 -16.23 -2.32
C ALA A 206 -1.15 -17.34 -3.35
N ASP A 207 -2.38 -17.85 -3.39
CA ASP A 207 -2.80 -18.86 -4.37
C ASP A 207 -2.73 -18.30 -5.80
N ARG A 208 -3.15 -17.05 -6.00
CA ARG A 208 -3.12 -16.37 -7.31
C ARG A 208 -1.72 -16.06 -7.80
N LEU A 209 -0.80 -15.71 -6.90
CA LEU A 209 0.58 -15.41 -7.27
C LEU A 209 1.43 -16.67 -7.49
N GLY A 210 0.94 -17.82 -7.03
CA GLY A 210 1.65 -19.09 -7.07
C GLY A 210 2.80 -19.14 -6.06
N PRO A 211 3.53 -20.27 -5.99
CA PRO A 211 4.71 -20.36 -5.15
C PRO A 211 5.78 -19.39 -5.66
N GLY A 212 5.92 -18.25 -4.98
CA GLY A 212 7.20 -17.56 -4.91
C GLY A 212 8.24 -18.48 -4.27
N ASP A 213 9.52 -18.21 -4.46
CA ASP A 213 10.60 -19.01 -3.88
C ASP A 213 10.54 -18.87 -2.35
N ARG A 214 9.86 -19.79 -1.66
CA ARG A 214 9.50 -19.69 -0.22
C ARG A 214 10.71 -19.87 0.72
N SER A 215 11.93 -19.57 0.26
CA SER A 215 13.18 -19.77 1.00
C SER A 215 13.54 -18.59 1.91
N VAL A 216 12.59 -18.00 2.65
CA VAL A 216 12.91 -17.08 3.74
C VAL A 216 12.02 -17.35 4.95
N ALA A 217 12.12 -18.56 5.50
CA ALA A 217 11.85 -18.75 6.91
C ALA A 217 13.10 -18.29 7.66
N VAL A 218 13.08 -17.09 8.25
CA VAL A 218 14.10 -16.69 9.23
C VAL A 218 13.98 -17.64 10.42
N PRO A 219 15.02 -18.43 10.76
CA PRO A 219 14.95 -19.28 11.94
C PRO A 219 14.96 -18.38 13.18
N ILE A 220 13.95 -18.56 14.02
CA ILE A 220 13.89 -17.96 15.35
C ILE A 220 15.00 -18.62 16.18
N SER A 221 16.17 -18.01 16.24
CA SER A 221 17.23 -18.41 17.17
C SER A 221 16.72 -18.22 18.59
N ARG A 222 16.45 -19.33 19.29
CA ARG A 222 16.20 -19.32 20.74
C ARG A 222 17.49 -18.87 21.45
N PRO A 223 17.42 -17.98 22.47
CA PRO A 223 18.59 -17.64 23.25
C PRO A 223 19.01 -18.87 24.06
N GLY A 224 20.27 -19.25 23.91
CA GLY A 224 20.89 -20.35 24.64
C GLY A 224 20.81 -20.11 26.14
N GLY A 225 20.21 -21.07 26.86
CA GLY A 225 20.36 -21.19 28.29
C GLY A 225 21.80 -21.60 28.60
N VAL A 226 22.48 -20.74 29.35
CA VAL A 226 23.74 -21.09 30.01
C VAL A 226 23.37 -21.89 31.25
N SER A 227 23.89 -23.12 31.34
CA SER A 227 23.94 -23.92 32.57
C SER A 227 25.13 -23.49 33.43
#